data_AF-A0A709N1B2-F1
#
_entry.id   AF-A0A709N1B2-F1
#
_cell.length_a   1.000
_cell.length_b   1.000
_cell.length_c   1.000
_cell.angle_alpha   90.00
_cell.angle_beta   90.00
_cell.angle_gamma   90.00
#
_symmetry.space_group_name_H-M   'P 1'
#
loop_
_entity.id
_entity.type
_entity.pdbx_description
1 polymer ?
#
loop_
_entity_poly.entity_id
_entity_poly.type
_entity_poly.pdbx_seq_one_letter_code
_entity_poly.pdbx_strand_id
1 'polypeptide(L)'
;MICANKDCGNEAVKGGKFCSRSCSAKVNNKKHPKRSQEGSCHSCGKVTPKARKYCDECISGGVMKKHKTHHEKSKAKSLHVKKSRDKLKKALVDYKGGCCSICGYNRCIKALEFHHLDPNTKDFTVGQKHYSLATMQSEVDKCVLLCANCHREVHEGVTML
;
A
#
# COMPACT_ATOMS: atom_id res chain seq x y z
N MET A 1 38.24 -35.58 -29.58
CA MET A 1 37.56 -34.45 -30.26
C MET A 1 37.56 -33.27 -29.30
N ILE A 2 37.94 -32.06 -29.74
CA ILE A 2 38.03 -30.89 -28.84
C ILE A 2 36.64 -30.27 -28.62
N CYS A 3 36.36 -29.76 -27.42
CA CYS A 3 35.09 -29.09 -27.13
C CYS A 3 34.89 -27.85 -28.02
N ALA A 4 33.67 -27.71 -28.57
CA ALA A 4 33.32 -26.55 -29.40
C ALA A 4 33.24 -25.21 -28.62
N ASN A 5 33.34 -25.23 -27.29
CA ASN A 5 33.51 -24.02 -26.49
C ASN A 5 35.00 -23.70 -26.39
N LYS A 6 35.46 -22.74 -27.19
CA LYS A 6 36.86 -22.30 -27.24
C LYS A 6 37.39 -21.79 -25.89
N ASP A 7 36.50 -21.34 -25.00
CA ASP A 7 36.84 -20.78 -23.69
C ASP A 7 37.02 -21.85 -22.59
N CYS A 8 36.76 -23.14 -22.86
CA CYS A 8 36.78 -24.19 -21.83
C CYS A 8 38.04 -25.08 -21.86
N GLY A 9 38.77 -25.13 -22.98
CA GLY A 9 40.01 -25.90 -23.13
C GLY A 9 39.89 -27.43 -23.00
N ASN A 10 38.71 -27.99 -22.73
CA ASN A 10 38.52 -29.41 -22.48
C ASN A 10 38.24 -30.20 -23.75
N GLU A 11 38.44 -31.52 -23.68
CA GLU A 11 37.97 -32.44 -24.70
C GLU A 11 36.46 -32.62 -24.65
N ALA A 12 35.84 -32.81 -25.81
CA ALA A 12 34.44 -33.16 -25.92
C ALA A 12 34.23 -34.64 -25.56
N VAL A 13 33.09 -34.96 -24.94
CA VAL A 13 32.68 -36.35 -24.70
C VAL A 13 32.54 -37.09 -26.03
N LYS A 14 32.89 -38.38 -26.06
CA LYS A 14 32.88 -39.21 -27.28
C LYS A 14 31.47 -39.18 -27.92
N GLY A 15 31.37 -38.56 -29.11
CA GLY A 15 30.11 -38.36 -29.84
C GLY A 15 29.34 -37.07 -29.55
N GLY A 16 29.81 -36.21 -28.63
CA GLY A 16 29.20 -34.93 -28.27
C GLY A 16 29.98 -33.70 -28.75
N LYS A 17 29.29 -32.58 -28.97
CA LYS A 17 29.90 -31.30 -29.39
C LYS A 17 30.53 -30.50 -28.23
N PHE A 18 30.08 -30.73 -26.99
CA PHE A 18 30.53 -30.01 -25.80
C PHE A 18 30.93 -30.97 -24.68
N CYS A 19 31.86 -30.55 -23.81
CA CYS A 19 32.34 -31.38 -22.68
C CYS A 19 31.30 -31.56 -21.56
N SER A 20 30.31 -30.67 -21.44
CA SER A 20 29.24 -30.77 -20.45
C SER A 20 28.01 -29.94 -20.86
N ARG A 21 26.87 -30.19 -20.20
CA ARG A 21 25.64 -29.37 -20.35
C ARG A 21 25.87 -27.91 -19.95
N SER A 22 26.70 -27.66 -18.93
CA SER A 22 27.08 -26.31 -18.52
C SER A 22 27.92 -25.61 -19.59
N CYS A 23 28.77 -26.37 -20.29
CA CYS A 23 29.60 -25.86 -21.37
C CYS A 23 28.79 -25.46 -22.60
N SER A 24 27.82 -26.29 -23.01
CA SER A 24 26.89 -25.93 -24.09
C SER A 24 25.99 -24.75 -23.71
N ALA A 25 25.53 -24.67 -22.46
CA ALA A 25 24.69 -23.58 -21.96
C ALA A 25 25.40 -22.22 -22.02
N LYS A 26 26.70 -22.13 -21.68
CA LYS A 26 27.47 -20.87 -21.79
C LYS A 26 27.50 -20.33 -23.22
N VAL A 27 27.78 -21.20 -24.18
CA VAL A 27 27.85 -20.83 -25.60
C VAL A 27 26.46 -20.44 -26.13
N ASN A 28 25.44 -21.21 -25.79
CA ASN A 28 24.07 -20.95 -26.24
C ASN A 28 23.49 -19.68 -25.62
N ASN A 29 23.73 -19.42 -24.34
CA ASN A 29 23.27 -18.20 -23.67
C ASN A 29 23.95 -16.94 -24.22
N LYS A 30 25.18 -17.05 -24.74
CA LYS A 30 25.87 -15.94 -25.42
C LYS A 30 25.32 -15.69 -26.83
N LYS A 31 24.99 -16.75 -27.57
CA LYS A 31 24.40 -16.66 -28.93
C LYS A 31 22.93 -16.24 -28.92
N HIS A 32 22.18 -16.72 -27.94
CA HIS A 32 20.74 -16.47 -27.78
C HIS A 32 20.47 -16.02 -26.34
N PRO A 33 20.77 -14.75 -26.02
CA PRO A 33 20.58 -14.25 -24.68
C PRO A 33 19.09 -14.25 -24.33
N LYS A 34 18.74 -14.87 -23.20
CA LYS A 34 17.35 -14.92 -22.70
C LYS A 34 16.77 -13.53 -22.36
N ARG A 35 17.62 -12.50 -22.24
CA ARG A 35 17.26 -11.13 -21.86
C ARG A 35 18.14 -10.14 -22.60
N SER A 36 17.56 -9.03 -23.08
CA SER A 36 18.34 -7.89 -23.59
C SER A 36 19.36 -7.43 -22.56
N GLN A 37 20.60 -7.24 -22.99
CA GLN A 37 21.69 -6.71 -22.16
C GLN A 37 21.61 -5.17 -22.02
N GLU A 38 20.75 -4.55 -22.83
CA GLU A 38 20.59 -3.10 -22.91
C GLU A 38 19.23 -2.68 -22.35
N GLY A 39 19.24 -1.55 -21.65
CA GLY A 39 18.08 -0.81 -21.17
C GLY A 39 18.27 0.68 -21.43
N SER A 40 17.43 1.52 -20.83
CA SER A 40 17.49 2.97 -21.01
C SER A 40 17.50 3.70 -19.66
N CYS A 41 18.21 4.83 -19.65
CA CYS A 41 18.25 5.74 -18.51
C CYS A 41 16.83 6.29 -18.26
N HIS A 42 16.33 6.16 -17.03
CA HIS A 42 15.01 6.63 -16.64
C HIS A 42 14.88 8.17 -16.59
N SER A 43 16.01 8.89 -16.70
CA SER A 43 16.02 10.36 -16.72
C SER A 43 16.12 10.94 -18.12
N CYS A 44 16.98 10.39 -18.98
CA CYS A 44 17.33 11.00 -20.26
C CYS A 44 17.18 10.05 -21.46
N GLY A 45 16.76 8.79 -21.24
CA GLY A 45 16.52 7.82 -22.31
C GLY A 45 17.77 7.19 -22.94
N LYS A 46 18.98 7.68 -22.64
CA LYS A 46 20.25 7.12 -23.16
C LYS A 46 20.35 5.62 -22.91
N VAL A 47 20.91 4.88 -23.87
CA VAL A 47 21.16 3.43 -23.73
C VAL A 47 22.10 3.19 -22.57
N THR A 48 21.74 2.26 -21.70
CA THR A 48 22.50 1.88 -20.51
C THR A 48 22.50 0.37 -20.38
N PRO A 49 23.49 -0.24 -19.69
CA PRO A 49 23.40 -1.64 -19.34
C PRO A 49 22.11 -1.87 -18.56
N LYS A 50 21.37 -2.95 -18.85
CA LYS A 50 20.03 -3.18 -18.25
C LYS A 50 20.03 -3.23 -16.71
N ALA A 51 21.18 -3.51 -16.11
CA ALA A 51 21.36 -3.47 -14.65
C ALA A 51 21.31 -2.04 -14.06
N ARG A 52 21.63 -1.01 -14.86
CA ARG A 52 21.61 0.40 -14.43
C ARG A 52 20.29 1.05 -14.78
N LYS A 53 19.76 1.86 -13.85
CA LYS A 53 18.53 2.66 -14.05
C LYS A 53 18.81 4.04 -14.63
N TYR A 54 20.01 4.58 -14.42
CA TYR A 54 20.44 5.91 -14.82
C TYR A 54 21.82 5.80 -15.49
N CYS A 55 22.11 6.68 -16.45
CA CYS A 55 23.46 6.80 -17.03
C CYS A 55 24.40 7.53 -16.06
N ASP A 56 25.70 7.43 -16.31
CA ASP A 56 26.73 7.95 -15.40
C ASP A 56 26.66 9.48 -15.26
N GLU A 57 26.30 10.19 -16.33
CA GLU A 57 26.02 11.62 -16.30
C GLU A 57 24.81 11.97 -15.42
N CYS A 58 23.70 11.22 -15.51
CA CYS A 58 22.52 11.46 -14.68
C CYS A 58 22.74 11.06 -13.21
N ILE A 59 23.62 10.09 -12.94
CA ILE A 59 24.02 9.78 -11.57
C ILE A 59 24.84 10.94 -11.01
N SER A 60 25.81 11.44 -11.77
CA SER A 60 26.67 12.57 -11.39
C SER A 60 25.89 13.88 -11.25
N GLY A 61 24.85 14.08 -12.07
CA GLY A 61 23.93 15.21 -12.03
C GLY A 61 22.87 15.12 -10.92
N GLY A 62 22.96 14.15 -10.01
CA GLY A 62 22.11 14.09 -8.83
C GLY A 62 20.64 13.69 -9.08
N VAL A 63 20.34 12.95 -10.15
CA VAL A 63 18.98 12.46 -10.46
C VAL A 63 18.53 11.32 -9.51
N MET A 64 19.24 11.12 -8.41
CA MET A 64 18.91 10.13 -7.40
C MET A 64 17.62 10.53 -6.68
N LYS A 65 16.61 9.65 -6.71
CA LYS A 65 15.38 9.85 -5.92
C LYS A 65 15.75 9.88 -4.44
N LYS A 66 15.40 10.96 -3.73
CA LYS A 66 15.60 11.05 -2.28
C LYS A 66 14.88 9.88 -1.59
N HIS A 67 15.61 9.08 -0.83
CA HIS A 67 15.01 8.08 0.04
C HIS A 67 14.36 8.78 1.22
N LYS A 68 13.06 8.55 1.43
CA LYS A 68 12.36 9.05 2.61
C LYS A 68 12.99 8.47 3.87
N THR A 69 13.24 9.33 4.85
CA THR A 69 13.64 8.93 6.20
C THR A 69 12.56 8.05 6.86
N HIS A 70 12.95 7.31 7.89
CA HIS A 70 11.98 6.53 8.68
C HIS A 70 10.87 7.43 9.27
N HIS A 71 11.24 8.62 9.74
CA HIS A 71 10.29 9.61 10.26
C HIS A 71 9.27 10.05 9.19
N GLU A 72 9.73 10.40 7.99
CA GLU A 72 8.83 10.79 6.89
C GLU A 72 7.90 9.65 6.45
N LYS A 73 8.41 8.41 6.40
CA LYS A 73 7.59 7.23 6.10
C LYS A 73 6.52 7.01 7.17
N SER A 74 6.90 7.09 8.45
CA SER A 74 5.98 6.96 9.58
C SER A 74 4.90 8.05 9.57
N LYS A 75 5.30 9.31 9.35
CA LYS A 75 4.39 10.45 9.21
C LYS A 75 3.41 10.28 8.05
N ALA A 76 3.90 9.85 6.88
CA ALA A 76 3.06 9.56 5.72
C ALA A 76 2.05 8.44 6.01
N LYS A 77 2.47 7.37 6.70
CA LYS A 77 1.58 6.28 7.13
C LYS A 77 0.51 6.78 8.10
N SER A 78 0.89 7.56 9.11
CA SER A 78 -0.04 8.15 10.08
C SER A 78 -1.08 9.05 9.41
N LEU A 79 -0.65 9.91 8.48
CA LEU A 79 -1.55 10.76 7.70
C LEU A 79 -2.49 9.96 6.81
N HIS A 80 -2.02 8.87 6.20
CA HIS A 80 -2.86 7.98 5.40
C HIS A 80 -3.94 7.32 6.28
N VAL A 81 -3.57 6.76 7.42
CA VAL A 81 -4.51 6.14 8.37
C VAL A 81 -5.52 7.18 8.88
N LYS A 82 -5.09 8.40 9.19
CA LYS A 82 -5.98 9.51 9.58
C LYS A 82 -6.99 9.81 8.47
N LYS A 83 -6.54 9.98 7.22
CA LYS A 83 -7.43 10.24 6.08
C LYS A 83 -8.44 9.11 5.85
N SER A 84 -8.01 7.86 5.96
CA SER A 84 -8.92 6.72 5.80
C SER A 84 -9.98 6.67 6.90
N ARG A 85 -9.62 6.96 8.16
CA ARG A 85 -10.59 7.07 9.27
C ARG A 85 -11.54 8.25 9.09
N ASP A 86 -11.05 9.41 8.69
CA ASP A 86 -11.88 10.60 8.43
C ASP A 86 -12.90 10.33 7.30
N LYS A 87 -12.49 9.63 6.23
CA LYS A 87 -13.39 9.22 5.14
C LYS A 87 -14.48 8.25 5.60
N LEU A 88 -14.08 7.21 6.36
CA LEU A 88 -15.03 6.24 6.90
C LEU A 88 -16.03 6.91 7.85
N LYS A 89 -15.55 7.73 8.79
CA LYS A 89 -16.39 8.47 9.73
C LYS A 89 -17.40 9.34 8.99
N LYS A 90 -16.97 10.07 7.96
CA LYS A 90 -17.87 10.87 7.11
C LYS A 90 -18.95 10.00 6.47
N ALA A 91 -18.58 8.89 5.82
CA ALA A 91 -19.54 8.01 5.16
C ALA A 91 -20.60 7.45 6.14
N LEU A 92 -20.19 7.06 7.35
CA LEU A 92 -21.11 6.54 8.36
C LEU A 92 -22.01 7.65 8.97
N VAL A 93 -21.48 8.86 9.11
CA VAL A 93 -22.25 10.03 9.56
C VAL A 93 -23.30 10.40 8.53
N ASP A 94 -22.91 10.47 7.25
CA ASP A 94 -23.82 10.75 6.14
C ASP A 94 -24.92 9.67 6.05
N TYR A 95 -24.57 8.40 6.28
CA TYR A 95 -25.51 7.29 6.33
C TYR A 95 -26.55 7.41 7.46
N LYS A 96 -26.18 8.02 8.61
CA LYS A 96 -27.09 8.27 9.75
C LYS A 96 -27.74 9.65 9.73
N GLY A 97 -27.77 10.33 8.59
CA GLY A 97 -28.48 11.59 8.40
C GLY A 97 -27.64 12.85 8.61
N GLY A 98 -26.35 12.73 8.95
CA GLY A 98 -25.40 13.85 8.93
C GLY A 98 -25.53 14.87 10.07
N CYS A 99 -26.45 14.67 11.02
CA CYS A 99 -26.68 15.58 12.14
C CYS A 99 -26.93 14.84 13.45
N CYS A 100 -26.83 15.55 14.57
CA CYS A 100 -27.25 15.04 15.87
C CYS A 100 -28.76 14.80 15.88
N SER A 101 -29.19 13.60 16.27
CA SER A 101 -30.61 13.22 16.33
C SER A 101 -31.41 13.98 17.38
N ILE A 102 -30.75 14.58 18.39
CA ILE A 102 -31.42 15.33 19.47
C ILE A 102 -31.49 16.83 19.14
N CYS A 103 -30.35 17.46 18.85
CA CYS A 103 -30.27 18.92 18.70
C CYS A 103 -30.02 19.40 17.26
N GLY A 104 -29.92 18.51 16.29
CA GLY A 104 -29.71 18.85 14.88
C GLY A 104 -28.30 19.36 14.52
N TYR A 105 -27.35 19.36 15.45
CA TYR A 105 -25.98 19.83 15.19
C TYR A 105 -25.32 19.08 14.02
N ASN A 106 -24.83 19.80 13.01
CA ASN A 106 -24.20 19.24 11.81
C ASN A 106 -22.93 20.01 11.35
N ARG A 107 -22.44 20.97 12.14
CA ARG A 107 -21.34 21.87 11.72
C ARG A 107 -19.98 21.18 11.66
N CYS A 108 -19.74 20.16 12.49
CA CYS A 108 -18.47 19.46 12.57
C CYS A 108 -18.68 17.94 12.72
N ILE A 109 -18.32 17.18 11.68
CA ILE A 109 -18.42 15.71 11.66
C ILE A 109 -17.64 15.06 12.81
N LYS A 110 -16.50 15.66 13.20
CA LYS A 110 -15.66 15.14 14.30
C LYS A 110 -16.29 15.30 15.67
N ALA A 111 -17.24 16.22 15.82
CA ALA A 111 -17.98 16.41 17.06
C ALA A 111 -19.22 15.49 17.13
N LEU A 112 -19.47 14.67 16.11
CA LEU A 112 -20.55 13.68 16.10
C LEU A 112 -20.00 12.31 16.51
N GLU A 113 -20.71 11.64 17.41
CA GLU A 113 -20.37 10.37 18.04
C GLU A 113 -21.52 9.38 17.86
N PHE A 114 -21.19 8.10 17.73
CA PHE A 114 -22.18 7.03 17.63
C PHE A 114 -22.44 6.50 19.04
N HIS A 115 -23.67 6.65 19.50
CA HIS A 115 -24.13 6.14 20.77
C HIS A 115 -24.90 4.84 20.55
N HIS A 116 -24.47 3.76 21.19
CA HIS A 116 -25.19 2.49 21.16
C HIS A 116 -26.43 2.56 22.05
N LEU A 117 -27.60 2.22 21.50
CA LEU A 117 -28.86 2.20 22.27
C LEU A 117 -28.86 1.12 23.35
N ASP A 118 -28.33 -0.06 23.04
CA ASP A 118 -28.07 -1.12 24.00
C ASP A 118 -26.58 -1.48 24.00
N PRO A 119 -25.84 -1.15 25.07
CA PRO A 119 -24.42 -1.48 25.22
C PRO A 119 -24.10 -2.98 25.12
N ASN A 120 -25.07 -3.87 25.33
CA ASN A 120 -24.90 -5.33 25.27
C ASN A 120 -25.05 -5.89 23.85
N THR A 121 -25.62 -5.12 22.92
CA THR A 121 -25.84 -5.55 21.52
C THR A 121 -24.70 -5.15 20.58
N LYS A 122 -23.72 -4.41 21.10
CA LYS A 122 -22.58 -3.94 20.31
C LYS A 122 -21.62 -5.08 20.02
N ASP A 123 -21.26 -5.24 18.75
CA ASP A 123 -20.21 -6.19 18.37
C ASP A 123 -18.83 -5.55 18.56
N PHE A 124 -18.72 -4.23 18.36
CA PHE A 124 -17.48 -3.48 18.50
C PHE A 124 -17.70 -1.96 18.58
N THR A 125 -16.73 -1.24 19.13
CA THR A 125 -16.76 0.23 19.14
C THR A 125 -16.45 0.80 17.76
N VAL A 126 -17.38 1.58 17.21
CA VAL A 126 -17.24 2.26 15.91
C VAL A 126 -16.00 3.17 15.93
N GLY A 127 -15.01 2.84 15.10
CA GLY A 127 -13.77 3.61 14.95
C GLY A 127 -12.53 3.05 15.65
N GLN A 128 -12.65 2.00 16.48
CA GLN A 128 -11.49 1.33 17.09
C GLN A 128 -10.82 0.31 16.18
N LYS A 129 -11.61 -0.43 15.40
CA LYS A 129 -11.11 -1.44 14.46
C LYS A 129 -11.41 -1.05 13.02
N HIS A 130 -10.65 -1.61 12.08
CA HIS A 130 -10.90 -1.46 10.66
C HIS A 130 -11.75 -2.64 10.17
N TYR A 131 -13.00 -2.36 9.82
CA TYR A 131 -13.91 -3.30 9.18
C TYR A 131 -14.33 -2.80 7.80
N SER A 132 -14.96 -3.70 7.03
CA SER A 132 -15.58 -3.32 5.76
C SER A 132 -16.67 -2.26 6.00
N LEU A 133 -16.97 -1.45 4.98
CA LEU A 133 -18.03 -0.44 5.09
C LEU A 133 -19.38 -1.07 5.42
N ALA A 134 -19.70 -2.24 4.83
CA ALA A 134 -20.93 -2.98 5.12
C ALA A 134 -21.01 -3.42 6.59
N THR A 135 -19.93 -4.01 7.14
CA THR A 135 -19.87 -4.40 8.55
C THR A 135 -20.03 -3.20 9.48
N MET A 136 -19.42 -2.07 9.14
CA MET A 136 -19.55 -0.83 9.89
C MET A 136 -20.98 -0.28 9.83
N GLN A 137 -21.65 -0.36 8.69
CA GLN A 137 -23.05 0.05 8.56
C GLN A 137 -23.96 -0.77 9.46
N SER A 138 -23.84 -2.10 9.46
CA SER A 138 -24.64 -2.99 10.32
C SER A 138 -24.46 -2.68 11.82
N GLU A 139 -23.26 -2.30 12.26
CA GLU A 139 -23.05 -1.90 13.65
C GLU A 139 -23.60 -0.49 13.93
N VAL A 140 -23.42 0.43 12.98
CA VAL A 140 -23.96 1.78 13.07
C VAL A 140 -25.50 1.75 13.08
N ASP A 141 -26.15 0.77 12.46
CA ASP A 141 -27.61 0.60 12.51
C ASP A 141 -28.15 0.49 13.93
N LYS A 142 -27.40 -0.15 14.83
CA LYS A 142 -27.70 -0.27 16.27
C LYS A 142 -27.39 1.00 17.09
N CYS A 143 -26.84 2.03 16.43
CA CYS A 143 -26.44 3.28 17.05
C CYS A 143 -27.36 4.45 16.63
N VAL A 144 -27.41 5.45 17.50
CA VAL A 144 -27.91 6.80 17.22
C VAL A 144 -26.74 7.77 17.08
N LEU A 145 -26.90 8.77 16.20
CA LEU A 145 -25.87 9.76 15.94
C LEU A 145 -26.10 10.99 16.80
N LEU A 146 -25.16 11.31 17.71
CA LEU A 146 -25.28 12.42 18.65
C LEU A 146 -24.08 13.36 18.54
N CYS A 147 -24.25 14.64 18.86
CA CYS A 147 -23.11 15.51 19.10
C CYS A 147 -22.48 15.21 20.46
N ALA A 148 -21.21 15.57 20.64
CA ALA A 148 -20.46 15.28 21.87
C ALA A 148 -21.13 15.78 23.15
N ASN A 149 -21.91 16.87 23.08
CA ASN A 149 -22.65 17.37 24.24
C ASN A 149 -23.86 16.49 24.56
N CYS A 150 -24.77 16.31 23.60
CA CYS A 150 -25.93 15.44 23.76
C CYS A 150 -25.54 14.01 24.11
N HIS A 151 -24.44 13.50 23.54
CA HIS A 151 -23.93 12.18 23.88
C HIS A 151 -23.57 12.07 25.37
N ARG A 152 -22.88 13.06 25.93
CA ARG A 152 -22.57 13.10 27.37
C ARG A 152 -23.82 13.28 28.23
N GLU A 153 -24.72 14.17 27.83
CA GLU A 153 -25.99 14.39 28.53
C GLU A 153 -26.81 13.10 28.63
N VAL A 154 -26.82 12.28 27.58
CA VAL A 154 -27.47 10.96 27.59
C VAL A 154 -26.79 10.00 28.57
N HIS A 155 -25.46 9.95 28.61
CA HIS A 155 -24.74 9.11 29.59
C HIS A 155 -25.01 9.53 31.04
N GLU A 156 -25.16 10.83 31.29
CA GLU A 156 -25.46 11.38 32.62
C GLU A 156 -26.96 11.38 32.95
N GLY A 157 -27.83 10.94 32.03
CA GLY A 157 -29.28 10.94 32.22
C GLY A 157 -29.93 12.32 32.24
N VAL A 158 -29.23 13.36 31.77
CA VAL A 158 -29.75 14.73 31.64
C VAL A 158 -30.74 14.84 30.47
N THR A 159 -30.45 14.12 29.39
CA THR A 159 -31.25 14.10 28.16
C THR A 159 -31.62 12.67 27.81
N MET A 160 -32.87 12.42 27.43
CA MET A 160 -33.37 11.09 27.07
C MET A 160 -33.34 10.86 25.56
N LEU A 161 -33.14 9.59 25.16
CA LEU A 161 -33.16 9.10 23.78
C LEU A 161 -34.47 8.39 23.43
#